data_AF-A0A455VUP9-F1
#
_entry.id   AF-A0A455VUP9-F1
#
_cell.length_a   1.000
_cell.length_b   1.000
_cell.length_c   1.000
_cell.angle_alpha   90.00
_cell.angle_beta   90.00
_cell.angle_gamma   90.00
#
_symmetry.space_group_name_H-M   'P 1'
#
loop_
_entity.id
_entity.type
_entity.pdbx_description
1 polymer ?
#
loop_
_entity_poly.entity_id
_entity_poly.type
_entity_poly.pdbx_seq_one_letter_code
_entity_poly.pdbx_strand_id
1 'polypeptide(L)'
;MSQYTADDYQRALHDLLPTGLAWPRDAGGVQAAVIRALAGYQRSDSDAIGLLVGAFPETATIMLTEWEKTVGLPDDCSIGEVDSIAKRQAAVVAKLISTGGQSTDYFIRIANTLGYDITITQYRQARAGMSVCGDAINGRL
;
A
#
# COMPACT_ATOMS: atom_id res chain seq x y z
N MET A 1 14.28 -0.02 -6.19
CA MET A 1 15.39 -0.97 -6.43
C MET A 1 16.69 -0.26 -6.11
N SER A 2 17.69 -0.95 -5.56
CA SER A 2 18.98 -0.34 -5.22
C SER A 2 19.60 0.39 -6.41
N GLN A 3 20.20 1.55 -6.16
CA GLN A 3 20.94 2.32 -7.17
C GLN A 3 22.32 1.72 -7.46
N TYR A 4 22.82 0.85 -6.59
CA TYR A 4 24.17 0.30 -6.66
C TYR A 4 24.12 -1.20 -6.99
N THR A 5 25.10 -1.67 -7.75
CA THR A 5 25.23 -3.10 -8.06
C THR A 5 26.02 -3.83 -6.97
N ALA A 6 25.91 -5.16 -6.90
CA ALA A 6 26.73 -5.98 -6.02
C ALA A 6 28.24 -5.73 -6.22
N ASP A 7 28.67 -5.45 -7.45
CA ASP A 7 30.07 -5.14 -7.76
C ASP A 7 30.49 -3.75 -7.23
N ASP A 8 29.58 -2.76 -7.19
CA ASP A 8 29.83 -1.47 -6.53
C ASP A 8 30.01 -1.64 -5.02
N TYR A 9 29.14 -2.43 -4.37
CA TYR A 9 29.28 -2.75 -2.95
C TYR A 9 30.56 -3.54 -2.66
N GLN A 10 30.92 -4.51 -3.52
CA GLN A 10 32.17 -5.25 -3.39
C GLN A 10 33.38 -4.31 -3.46
N ARG A 11 33.40 -3.40 -4.45
CA ARG A 11 34.46 -2.39 -4.58
C ARG A 11 34.55 -1.51 -3.33
N ALA A 12 33.44 -0.98 -2.86
CA ALA A 12 33.41 -0.13 -1.66
C ALA A 12 33.92 -0.89 -0.41
N LEU A 13 33.46 -2.12 -0.19
CA LEU A 13 33.94 -2.95 0.93
C LEU A 13 35.43 -3.24 0.84
N HIS A 14 35.92 -3.47 -0.37
CA HIS A 14 37.33 -3.72 -0.60
C HIS A 14 38.17 -2.47 -0.30
N ASP A 15 37.73 -1.28 -0.72
CA ASP A 15 38.42 0.00 -0.47
C ASP A 15 38.49 0.36 1.03
N LEU A 16 37.56 -0.16 1.84
CA LEU A 16 37.57 0.02 3.30
C LEU A 16 38.57 -0.89 4.03
N LEU A 17 39.14 -1.88 3.36
CA LEU A 17 40.17 -2.73 3.96
C LEU A 17 41.52 -2.00 4.06
N PRO A 18 42.34 -2.30 5.07
CA PRO A 18 43.71 -1.77 5.16
C PRO A 18 44.55 -2.13 3.93
N THR A 19 45.64 -1.40 3.72
CA THR A 19 46.62 -1.71 2.68
C THR A 19 47.73 -2.64 3.22
N GLY A 20 48.41 -3.35 2.32
CA GLY A 20 49.57 -4.19 2.64
C GLY A 20 49.44 -5.64 2.18
N LEU A 21 50.48 -6.44 2.43
CA LEU A 21 50.61 -7.82 1.94
C LEU A 21 49.50 -8.77 2.45
N ALA A 22 48.94 -8.47 3.62
CA ALA A 22 47.83 -9.25 4.18
C ALA A 22 46.49 -8.98 3.49
N TRP A 23 46.38 -7.92 2.69
CA TRP A 23 45.15 -7.49 2.02
C TRP A 23 45.34 -7.40 0.49
N PRO A 24 45.68 -8.53 -0.17
CA PRO A 24 45.86 -8.55 -1.61
C PRO A 24 44.59 -8.11 -2.34
N ARG A 25 44.77 -7.35 -3.42
CA ARG A 25 43.69 -6.78 -4.26
C ARG A 25 43.36 -7.66 -5.47
N ASP A 26 43.77 -8.93 -5.44
CA ASP A 26 43.56 -9.89 -6.51
C ASP A 26 42.07 -10.28 -6.60
N ALA A 27 41.46 -10.01 -7.75
CA ALA A 27 40.06 -10.30 -8.02
C ALA A 27 39.73 -11.80 -8.00
N GLY A 28 40.71 -12.68 -8.23
CA GLY A 28 40.56 -14.13 -8.20
C GLY A 28 40.80 -14.78 -6.82
N GLY A 29 41.22 -13.99 -5.83
CA GLY A 29 41.60 -14.50 -4.51
C GLY A 29 40.40 -14.88 -3.63
N VAL A 30 40.64 -15.77 -2.66
CA VAL A 30 39.64 -16.17 -1.65
C VAL A 30 39.10 -14.95 -0.90
N GLN A 31 39.94 -13.96 -0.60
CA GLN A 31 39.52 -12.73 0.07
C GLN A 31 38.50 -11.95 -0.77
N ALA A 32 38.73 -11.79 -2.09
CA ALA A 32 37.78 -11.11 -2.97
C ALA A 32 36.44 -11.87 -3.07
N ALA A 33 36.48 -13.21 -3.08
CA ALA A 33 35.27 -14.03 -3.05
C ALA A 33 34.47 -13.86 -1.74
N VAL A 34 35.14 -13.81 -0.58
CA VAL A 34 34.49 -13.55 0.71
C VAL A 34 33.87 -12.15 0.74
N ILE A 35 34.58 -11.12 0.28
CA ILE A 35 34.05 -9.74 0.24
C ILE A 35 32.85 -9.66 -0.71
N ARG A 36 32.89 -10.36 -1.85
CA ARG A 36 31.74 -10.46 -2.76
C ARG A 36 30.54 -11.12 -2.10
N ALA A 37 30.75 -12.17 -1.31
CA ALA A 37 29.67 -12.80 -0.56
C ALA A 37 29.08 -11.85 0.50
N LEU A 38 29.93 -11.06 1.16
CA LEU A 38 29.50 -10.01 2.10
C LEU A 38 28.81 -8.83 1.39
N ALA A 39 29.10 -8.58 0.11
CA ALA A 39 28.46 -7.55 -0.71
C ALA A 39 26.98 -7.83 -1.06
N GLY A 40 26.33 -8.78 -0.36
CA GLY A 40 24.88 -8.99 -0.38
C GLY A 40 24.05 -7.79 0.10
N TYR A 41 24.68 -6.69 0.51
CA TYR A 41 24.05 -5.42 0.87
C TYR A 41 23.16 -4.83 -0.22
N GLN A 42 23.38 -5.12 -1.51
CA GLN A 42 22.46 -4.70 -2.58
C GLN A 42 21.02 -5.18 -2.34
N ARG A 43 20.87 -6.40 -1.82
CA ARG A 43 19.56 -6.96 -1.49
C ARG A 43 18.94 -6.19 -0.33
N SER A 44 19.71 -5.96 0.73
CA SER A 44 19.26 -5.18 1.89
C SER A 44 18.85 -3.75 1.51
N ASP A 45 19.58 -3.10 0.61
CA ASP A 45 19.25 -1.76 0.11
C ASP A 45 17.96 -1.78 -0.73
N SER A 46 17.82 -2.78 -1.60
CA SER A 46 16.60 -2.96 -2.38
C SER A 46 15.37 -3.21 -1.49
N ASP A 47 15.52 -4.02 -0.44
CA ASP A 47 14.47 -4.30 0.54
C ASP A 47 14.13 -3.04 1.35
N ALA A 48 15.13 -2.24 1.76
CA ALA A 48 14.93 -0.97 2.47
C ALA A 48 14.14 0.04 1.61
N ILE A 49 14.48 0.18 0.34
CA ILE A 49 13.72 1.01 -0.61
C ILE A 49 12.29 0.46 -0.77
N GLY A 50 12.13 -0.87 -0.84
CA GLY A 50 10.84 -1.53 -0.89
C GLY A 50 9.96 -1.20 0.33
N LEU A 51 10.55 -1.13 1.52
CA LEU A 51 9.84 -0.74 2.74
C LEU A 51 9.35 0.72 2.69
N LEU A 52 10.14 1.64 2.13
CA LEU A 52 9.71 3.04 1.96
C LEU A 52 8.48 3.14 1.04
N VAL A 53 8.45 2.37 -0.04
CA VAL A 53 7.26 2.28 -0.92
C VAL A 53 6.10 1.59 -0.20
N GLY A 54 6.39 0.57 0.61
CA GLY A 54 5.42 -0.14 1.46
C GLY A 54 4.82 0.69 2.59
N ALA A 55 5.48 1.78 2.99
CA ALA A 55 5.04 2.64 4.09
C ALA A 55 3.77 3.42 3.77
N PHE A 56 3.43 3.60 2.50
CA PHE A 56 2.17 4.23 2.09
C PHE A 56 1.18 3.17 1.59
N PRO A 57 -0.05 3.09 2.13
CA PRO A 57 -0.99 2.02 1.83
C PRO A 57 -1.42 1.98 0.35
N GLU A 58 -1.45 3.14 -0.32
CA GLU A 58 -1.78 3.24 -1.75
C GLU A 58 -0.73 2.58 -2.65
N THR A 59 0.54 2.57 -2.24
CA THR A 59 1.65 1.96 -2.98
C THR A 59 2.13 0.64 -2.38
N ALA A 60 1.53 0.21 -1.28
CA ALA A 60 2.01 -0.94 -0.52
C ALA A 60 1.82 -2.24 -1.28
N THR A 61 2.92 -2.97 -1.48
CA THR A 61 2.91 -4.32 -2.07
C THR A 61 3.33 -5.34 -1.02
N ILE A 62 4.60 -5.33 -0.63
CA ILE A 62 5.16 -6.25 0.38
C ILE A 62 4.52 -6.08 1.76
N MET A 63 4.07 -4.86 2.11
CA MET A 63 3.45 -4.54 3.40
C MET A 63 1.92 -4.55 3.37
N LEU A 64 1.31 -4.89 2.23
CA LEU A 64 -0.14 -4.79 2.05
C LEU A 64 -0.92 -5.64 3.07
N THR A 65 -0.44 -6.85 3.35
CA THR A 65 -1.07 -7.75 4.33
C THR A 65 -1.04 -7.17 5.75
N GLU A 66 0.02 -6.45 6.13
CA GLU A 66 0.10 -5.82 7.45
C GLU A 66 -0.85 -4.62 7.53
N TRP A 67 -0.95 -3.83 6.46
CA TRP A 67 -1.93 -2.75 6.35
C TRP A 67 -3.36 -3.28 6.47
N GLU A 68 -3.71 -4.37 5.81
CA GLU A 68 -5.03 -4.98 5.91
C GLU A 68 -5.36 -5.38 7.35
N LYS A 69 -4.43 -6.04 8.05
CA LYS A 69 -4.61 -6.37 9.47
C LYS A 69 -4.83 -5.13 10.33
N THR A 70 -4.11 -4.04 10.07
CA THR A 70 -4.29 -2.80 10.85
C THR A 70 -5.68 -2.18 10.71
N VAL A 71 -6.34 -2.34 9.56
CA VAL A 71 -7.70 -1.83 9.32
C VAL A 71 -8.78 -2.91 9.48
N GLY A 72 -8.41 -4.13 9.87
CA GLY A 72 -9.33 -5.25 10.08
C GLY A 72 -9.88 -5.90 8.80
N LEU A 73 -9.09 -5.91 7.72
CA LEU A 73 -9.41 -6.60 6.46
C LEU A 73 -8.77 -8.00 6.41
N PRO A 74 -9.37 -8.97 5.68
CA PRO A 74 -10.68 -8.88 5.03
C PRO A 74 -11.83 -8.95 6.03
N ASP A 75 -12.88 -8.16 5.78
CA ASP A 75 -14.14 -8.13 6.54
C ASP A 75 -15.28 -8.75 5.72
N ASP A 76 -16.42 -9.04 6.35
CA ASP A 76 -17.57 -9.69 5.69
C ASP A 76 -18.06 -8.94 4.44
N CYS A 77 -17.82 -7.63 4.37
CA CYS A 77 -18.20 -6.77 3.23
C CYS A 77 -17.19 -6.81 2.07
N SER A 78 -15.96 -7.29 2.30
CA SER A 78 -14.89 -7.34 1.29
C SER A 78 -14.58 -8.77 0.81
N ILE A 79 -15.26 -9.79 1.34
CA ILE A 79 -15.13 -11.17 0.87
C ILE A 79 -15.65 -11.28 -0.57
N GLY A 80 -14.76 -11.54 -1.53
CA GLY A 80 -15.10 -11.88 -2.92
C GLY A 80 -15.02 -10.73 -3.94
N GLU A 81 -14.83 -9.48 -3.54
CA GLU A 81 -14.71 -8.34 -4.48
C GLU A 81 -13.26 -7.91 -4.77
N VAL A 82 -12.31 -8.38 -3.96
CA VAL A 82 -10.96 -7.81 -3.86
C VAL A 82 -9.87 -8.76 -4.40
N ASP A 83 -10.03 -9.18 -5.66
CA ASP A 83 -9.12 -10.15 -6.31
C ASP A 83 -7.78 -9.57 -6.80
N SER A 84 -7.59 -8.25 -6.75
CA SER A 84 -6.36 -7.60 -7.24
C SER A 84 -5.68 -6.76 -6.17
N ILE A 85 -4.35 -6.63 -6.26
CA ILE A 85 -3.54 -5.78 -5.37
C ILE A 85 -4.08 -4.34 -5.33
N ALA A 86 -4.43 -3.77 -6.48
CA ALA A 86 -4.95 -2.40 -6.55
C ALA A 86 -6.26 -2.23 -5.78
N LYS A 87 -7.20 -3.20 -5.91
CA LYS A 87 -8.45 -3.17 -5.13
C LYS A 87 -8.20 -3.33 -3.63
N ARG A 88 -7.23 -4.16 -3.24
CA ARG A 88 -6.84 -4.35 -1.83
C ARG A 88 -6.26 -3.06 -1.24
N GLN A 89 -5.38 -2.40 -1.97
CA GLN A 89 -4.86 -1.07 -1.60
C GLN A 89 -5.99 -0.04 -1.45
N ALA A 90 -6.90 0.03 -2.41
CA ALA A 90 -8.05 0.93 -2.36
C ALA A 90 -8.95 0.67 -1.15
N ALA A 91 -9.20 -0.60 -0.80
CA ALA A 91 -9.99 -0.98 0.39
C ALA A 91 -9.32 -0.53 1.69
N VAL A 92 -8.00 -0.70 1.81
CA VAL A 92 -7.22 -0.19 2.95
C VAL A 92 -7.32 1.33 3.04
N VAL A 93 -7.09 2.04 1.92
CA VAL A 93 -7.16 3.51 1.87
C VAL A 93 -8.56 3.99 2.24
N ALA A 94 -9.61 3.39 1.69
CA ALA A 94 -11.00 3.72 1.99
C ALA A 94 -11.33 3.59 3.49
N LYS A 95 -10.85 2.52 4.16
CA LYS A 95 -11.01 2.34 5.61
C LYS A 95 -10.26 3.42 6.41
N LEU A 96 -9.04 3.79 6.00
CA LEU A 96 -8.24 4.81 6.69
C LEU A 96 -8.86 6.22 6.60
N ILE A 97 -9.46 6.57 5.45
CA ILE A 97 -10.10 7.88 5.25
C ILE A 97 -11.57 7.93 5.72
N SER A 98 -12.14 6.77 6.07
CA SER A 98 -13.52 6.65 6.54
C SER A 98 -13.65 7.17 7.97
N THR A 99 -13.89 8.47 8.12
CA THR A 99 -14.05 9.15 9.42
C THR A 99 -15.43 8.96 10.07
N GLY A 100 -16.36 8.24 9.45
CA GLY A 100 -17.70 7.98 9.99
C GLY A 100 -18.73 9.09 9.73
N GLY A 101 -18.70 9.72 8.57
CA GLY A 101 -19.71 10.70 8.14
C GLY A 101 -21.05 10.05 7.74
N GLN A 102 -22.13 10.85 7.75
CA GLN A 102 -23.47 10.44 7.31
C GLN A 102 -24.04 11.32 6.18
N SER A 103 -23.21 12.15 5.55
CA SER A 103 -23.63 12.96 4.41
C SER A 103 -23.57 12.18 3.09
N THR A 104 -24.34 12.61 2.10
CA THR A 104 -24.24 12.10 0.72
C THR A 104 -22.82 12.20 0.18
N ASP A 105 -22.20 13.38 0.31
CA ASP A 105 -20.85 13.65 -0.20
C ASP A 105 -19.80 12.73 0.43
N TYR A 106 -20.00 12.35 1.69
CA TYR A 106 -19.13 11.40 2.39
C TYR A 106 -19.17 10.01 1.73
N PHE A 107 -20.37 9.47 1.49
CA PHE A 107 -20.52 8.16 0.86
C PHE A 107 -20.08 8.16 -0.60
N ILE A 108 -20.37 9.23 -1.34
CA ILE A 108 -19.89 9.39 -2.73
C ILE A 108 -18.36 9.40 -2.78
N ARG A 109 -17.69 10.09 -1.86
CA ARG A 109 -16.23 10.11 -1.79
C ARG A 109 -15.65 8.71 -1.51
N ILE A 110 -16.23 7.95 -0.58
CA ILE A 110 -15.78 6.58 -0.29
C ILE A 110 -15.95 5.68 -1.51
N ALA A 111 -17.11 5.72 -2.16
CA ALA A 111 -17.35 4.95 -3.38
C ALA A 111 -16.34 5.29 -4.49
N ASN A 112 -16.05 6.57 -4.70
CA ASN A 112 -15.04 7.01 -5.66
C ASN A 112 -13.64 6.47 -5.33
N THR A 113 -13.24 6.41 -4.05
CA THR A 113 -11.95 5.81 -3.67
C THR A 113 -11.84 4.32 -3.95
N LEU A 114 -12.99 3.63 -3.99
CA LEU A 114 -13.07 2.22 -4.38
C LEU A 114 -13.21 2.03 -5.91
N GLY A 115 -13.29 3.13 -6.67
CA GLY A 115 -13.43 3.13 -8.13
C GLY A 115 -14.88 3.08 -8.63
N TYR A 116 -15.87 3.33 -7.77
CA TYR A 116 -17.28 3.40 -8.14
C TYR A 116 -17.74 4.86 -8.29
N ASP A 117 -18.40 5.16 -9.40
CA ASP A 117 -19.15 6.40 -9.58
C ASP A 117 -20.62 6.17 -9.19
N ILE A 118 -21.09 6.86 -8.15
CA ILE A 118 -22.43 6.68 -7.59
C ILE A 118 -23.16 8.00 -7.43
N THR A 119 -24.49 7.93 -7.47
CA THR A 119 -25.37 9.04 -7.09
C THR A 119 -26.30 8.60 -5.95
N ILE A 120 -26.50 9.47 -4.97
CA ILE A 120 -27.35 9.19 -3.80
C ILE A 120 -28.53 10.14 -3.79
N THR A 121 -29.72 9.61 -3.96
CA THR A 121 -30.97 10.37 -3.83
C THR A 121 -31.45 10.31 -2.38
N GLN A 122 -31.47 11.46 -1.69
CA GLN A 122 -32.08 11.55 -0.37
C GLN A 122 -33.56 11.85 -0.49
N TYR A 123 -34.37 11.01 0.18
CA TYR A 123 -35.80 11.26 0.29
C TYR A 123 -36.15 11.87 1.65
N ARG A 124 -37.25 12.62 1.69
CA ARG A 124 -37.75 13.23 2.92
C ARG A 124 -38.51 12.20 3.75
N GLN A 125 -38.45 12.33 5.07
CA GLN A 125 -39.33 11.56 5.96
C GLN A 125 -40.79 11.99 5.77
N ALA A 126 -41.72 11.04 5.87
CA ALA A 126 -43.13 11.35 6.03
C ALA A 126 -43.32 12.15 7.33
N ARG A 127 -43.93 13.33 7.24
CA ARG A 127 -44.19 14.18 8.41
C ARG A 127 -45.66 14.56 8.44
N ALA A 128 -46.33 14.27 9.56
CA ALA A 128 -47.72 14.67 9.76
C ALA A 128 -47.86 16.18 9.56
N GLY A 129 -48.86 16.61 8.78
CA GLY A 129 -49.06 18.01 8.39
C GLY A 129 -48.28 18.46 7.14
N MET A 130 -47.32 17.68 6.64
CA MET A 130 -46.62 17.93 5.36
C MET A 130 -46.74 16.77 4.36
N SER A 131 -47.38 15.67 4.76
CA SER A 131 -47.61 14.48 3.93
C SER A 131 -49.11 14.14 3.97
N VAL A 132 -49.68 13.81 2.80
CA VAL A 132 -51.11 13.52 2.61
C VAL A 132 -51.29 12.06 2.18
N CYS A 133 -52.32 11.38 2.68
CA CYS A 133 -52.65 10.02 2.25
C CYS A 133 -52.96 10.00 0.74
N GLY A 134 -52.26 9.12 0.01
CA GLY A 134 -52.40 8.98 -1.44
C GLY A 134 -51.31 9.67 -2.26
N ASP A 135 -50.55 10.61 -1.67
CA ASP A 135 -49.42 11.24 -2.33
C ASP A 135 -48.14 10.40 -2.18
N ALA A 136 -47.29 10.43 -3.22
CA ALA A 136 -45.99 9.77 -3.19
C ALA A 136 -45.05 10.48 -2.21
N ILE A 137 -44.55 9.74 -1.21
CA ILE A 137 -43.65 10.27 -0.19
C ILE A 137 -42.18 10.10 -0.62
N ASN A 138 -41.82 8.99 -1.28
CA ASN A 138 -40.48 8.66 -1.78
C ASN A 138 -40.58 7.96 -3.15
N GLY A 139 -39.64 8.20 -4.07
CA GLY A 139 -39.55 7.51 -5.37
C GLY A 139 -40.59 7.96 -6.42
N ARG A 140 -40.51 7.39 -7.63
CA ARG A 140 -41.47 7.66 -8.72
C ARG A 140 -42.61 6.63 -8.66
N LEU A 141 -43.85 7.10 -8.84
CA LEU A 141 -45.06 6.29 -8.95
C LEU A 141 -44.96 5.23 -10.05
#